data_AF-A0A932RFR3-F1
#
_entry.id   AF-A0A932RFR3-F1
#
_cell.length_a   1.000
_cell.length_b   1.000
_cell.length_c   1.000
_cell.angle_alpha   90.00
_cell.angle_beta   90.00
_cell.angle_gamma   90.00
#
_symmetry.space_group_name_H-M   'P 1'
#
loop_
_entity.id
_entity.type
_entity.pdbx_description
1 polymer ?
#
loop_
_entity_poly.entity_id
_entity_poly.type
_entity_poly.pdbx_seq_one_letter_code
_entity_poly.pdbx_strand_id
1 'polypeptide(L)'
;MKREDFLKQRLAVIRERGDYAISFTHTEKLCERKIGAEDIEEAIRNGVIIEDYPDDPRGPSCLILGRSGGRTIMSCAVGSKRNRS
;
A
#
# COMPACT_ATOMS: atom_id res chain seq x y z
N MET A 1 -4.35 -15.33 -17.05
CA MET A 1 -4.63 -14.13 -16.23
C MET A 1 -3.46 -13.18 -16.39
N LYS A 2 -3.67 -11.91 -16.78
CA LYS A 2 -2.55 -10.99 -16.98
C LYS A 2 -2.06 -10.49 -15.62
N ARG A 3 -0.76 -10.23 -15.47
CA ARG A 3 -0.14 -9.71 -14.23
C ARG A 3 -0.85 -8.48 -13.70
N GLU A 4 -1.30 -7.59 -14.59
CA GLU A 4 -2.05 -6.38 -14.24
C GLU A 4 -3.40 -6.66 -13.57
N ASP A 5 -4.11 -7.71 -14.00
CA ASP A 5 -5.41 -8.08 -13.43
C ASP A 5 -5.24 -8.56 -11.98
N PHE A 6 -4.18 -9.33 -11.73
CA PHE A 6 -3.84 -9.83 -10.39
C PHE A 6 -3.50 -8.68 -9.43
N LEU A 7 -2.73 -7.68 -9.88
CA LEU A 7 -2.40 -6.51 -9.07
C LEU A 7 -3.62 -5.64 -8.78
N LYS A 8 -4.52 -5.45 -9.75
CA LYS A 8 -5.79 -4.74 -9.55
C LYS A 8 -6.66 -5.46 -8.52
N GLN A 9 -6.72 -6.79 -8.60
CA GLN A 9 -7.48 -7.60 -7.64
C GLN A 9 -6.88 -7.51 -6.22
N ARG A 10 -5.55 -7.52 -6.08
CA ARG A 10 -4.89 -7.31 -4.78
C ARG A 10 -5.16 -5.93 -4.20
N LEU A 11 -5.06 -4.89 -5.02
CA LEU A 11 -5.36 -3.52 -4.58
C LEU A 11 -6.82 -3.39 -4.14
N ALA A 12 -7.77 -4.03 -4.86
CA ALA A 12 -9.18 -4.04 -4.47
C ALA A 12 -9.38 -4.68 -3.09
N VAL A 13 -8.74 -5.83 -2.83
CA VAL A 13 -8.80 -6.50 -1.52
C VAL A 13 -8.21 -5.64 -0.40
N ILE A 14 -7.09 -4.96 -0.64
CA ILE A 14 -6.47 -4.05 0.32
C ILE A 14 -7.42 -2.89 0.65
N ARG A 15 -8.02 -2.27 -0.37
CA ARG A 15 -8.97 -1.15 -0.22
C ARG A 15 -10.25 -1.55 0.51
N GLU A 16 -10.77 -2.74 0.22
CA GLU A 16 -12.04 -3.21 0.78
C GLU A 16 -11.89 -3.72 2.21
N ARG A 17 -10.77 -4.36 2.54
CA ARG A 17 -10.57 -4.97 3.86
C ARG A 17 -10.03 -4.01 4.91
N GLY A 18 -9.27 -2.98 4.54
CA GLY A 18 -8.58 -2.11 5.50
C GLY A 18 -7.51 -2.80 6.37
N ASP A 19 -7.37 -4.14 6.27
CA ASP A 19 -6.43 -4.98 7.02
C ASP A 19 -5.02 -4.93 6.40
N TYR A 20 -4.40 -3.75 6.39
CA TYR A 20 -3.03 -3.57 5.96
C TYR A 20 -2.23 -2.76 6.99
N ALA A 21 -0.99 -3.15 7.22
CA ALA A 21 -0.04 -2.34 7.97
C ALA A 21 0.79 -1.54 6.97
N ILE A 22 0.88 -0.23 7.18
CA ILE A 22 1.73 0.64 6.37
C ILE A 22 3.05 0.81 7.08
N SER A 23 4.14 0.47 6.39
CA SER A 23 5.48 0.78 6.89
C SER A 23 5.88 2.19 6.44
N PHE A 24 5.93 3.11 7.39
CA PHE A 24 6.36 4.48 7.20
C PHE A 24 7.90 4.56 7.17
N THR A 25 8.56 3.92 6.22
CA THR A 25 10.05 3.87 6.19
C THR A 25 10.73 5.22 5.88
N HIS A 26 9.97 6.31 5.76
CA HIS A 26 10.47 7.67 5.57
C HIS A 26 9.80 8.68 6.51
N THR A 27 9.52 8.27 7.75
CA THR A 27 8.86 9.08 8.80
C THR A 27 9.37 10.51 8.91
N GLU A 28 10.68 10.74 8.82
CA GLU A 28 11.27 12.09 8.87
C GLU A 28 10.78 12.96 7.70
N LYS A 29 10.82 12.43 6.47
CA LYS A 29 10.36 13.16 5.26
C LYS A 29 8.84 13.36 5.24
N LEU A 30 8.06 12.47 5.85
CA LEU A 30 6.60 12.59 5.93
C LEU A 30 6.19 13.67 6.94
N CYS A 31 6.88 13.73 8.10
CA CYS A 31 6.65 14.75 9.11
C CYS A 31 7.00 16.15 8.57
N GLU A 32 8.14 16.28 7.88
CA GLU A 32 8.52 17.52 7.17
C GLU A 32 7.50 17.94 6.11
N ARG A 33 6.84 16.98 5.46
CA ARG A 33 5.86 17.21 4.38
C ARG A 33 4.42 17.32 4.88
N LYS A 34 4.18 17.18 6.18
CA LYS A 34 2.84 17.14 6.81
C LYS A 34 1.91 16.11 6.15
N ILE A 35 2.44 14.93 5.80
CA ILE A 35 1.66 13.87 5.18
C ILE A 35 0.89 13.13 6.28
N GLY A 36 -0.43 13.25 6.26
CA GLY A 36 -1.34 12.63 7.23
C GLY A 36 -1.83 11.24 6.79
N ALA A 37 -2.63 10.60 7.65
CA ALA A 37 -3.27 9.33 7.32
C ALA A 37 -4.21 9.46 6.09
N GLU A 38 -4.93 10.57 5.97
CA GLU A 38 -5.84 10.84 4.85
C GLU A 38 -5.11 10.90 3.50
N ASP A 39 -3.93 11.53 3.46
CA ASP A 39 -3.08 11.57 2.26
C ASP A 39 -2.65 10.19 1.81
N ILE A 40 -2.42 9.30 2.77
CA ILE A 40 -1.98 7.93 2.52
C ILE A 40 -3.15 7.09 2.04
N GLU A 41 -4.33 7.26 2.63
CA GLU A 41 -5.56 6.63 2.12
C GLU A 41 -5.90 7.10 0.71
N GLU A 42 -5.74 8.39 0.41
CA GLU A 42 -5.90 8.91 -0.95
C GLU A 42 -4.86 8.29 -1.90
N ALA A 43 -3.59 8.25 -1.46
CA ALA A 43 -2.52 7.64 -2.21
C ALA A 43 -2.76 6.15 -2.50
N ILE A 44 -3.33 5.39 -1.56
CA ILE A 44 -3.68 3.98 -1.76
C ILE A 44 -4.90 3.84 -2.66
N ARG A 45 -5.92 4.70 -2.49
CA ARG A 45 -7.13 4.68 -3.33
C ARG A 45 -6.84 5.00 -4.79
N ASN A 46 -5.91 5.93 -5.04
CA ASN A 46 -5.56 6.39 -6.38
C ASN A 46 -4.24 5.82 -6.90
N GLY A 47 -3.56 5.02 -6.08
CA GLY A 47 -2.23 4.51 -6.37
C GLY A 47 -2.22 3.23 -7.17
N VAL A 48 -1.02 2.87 -7.62
CA VAL A 48 -0.74 1.65 -8.37
C VAL A 48 0.30 0.82 -7.61
N ILE A 49 0.12 -0.50 -7.63
CA ILE A 49 1.17 -1.40 -7.13
C ILE A 49 2.29 -1.41 -8.17
N ILE A 50 3.49 -0.98 -7.76
CA ILE A 50 4.68 -1.01 -8.61
C ILE A 50 5.53 -2.25 -8.37
N GLU A 51 5.49 -2.79 -7.16
CA GLU A 51 6.14 -4.05 -6.80
C GLU A 51 5.23 -4.88 -5.89
N ASP A 52 5.19 -6.19 -6.10
CA ASP A 52 4.39 -7.12 -5.32
C ASP A 52 5.32 -8.19 -4.75
N TYR A 53 5.27 -8.36 -3.43
CA TYR A 53 6.10 -9.27 -2.65
C TYR A 53 5.21 -10.28 -1.93
N PRO A 54 4.57 -11.21 -2.68
CA PRO A 54 3.65 -12.18 -2.10
C PRO A 54 4.33 -13.13 -1.09
N ASP A 55 5.63 -13.37 -1.26
CA ASP A 55 6.44 -14.32 -0.49
C ASP A 55 7.35 -13.66 0.56
N ASP A 56 7.12 -12.37 0.89
CA ASP A 56 7.88 -11.68 1.92
C ASP A 56 7.84 -12.46 3.26
N PRO A 57 9.01 -12.73 3.90
CA PRO A 57 9.08 -13.48 5.16
C PRO A 57 8.24 -12.89 6.29
N ARG A 58 7.92 -11.59 6.23
CA ARG A 58 7.10 -10.87 7.21
C ARG A 58 5.60 -10.96 6.92
N GLY A 59 5.22 -11.57 5.81
CA GLY A 59 3.85 -11.65 5.29
C GLY A 59 3.69 -10.90 3.98
N PRO A 60 2.72 -11.27 3.12
CA PRO A 60 2.58 -10.76 1.77
C PRO A 60 2.51 -9.25 1.76
N SER A 61 3.45 -8.61 1.08
CA SER A 61 3.56 -7.16 1.04
C SER A 61 3.54 -6.65 -0.41
N CYS A 62 3.28 -5.36 -0.60
CA CYS A 62 3.36 -4.71 -1.90
C CYS A 62 3.76 -3.24 -1.74
N LEU A 63 4.47 -2.73 -2.74
CA LEU A 63 4.85 -1.33 -2.84
C LEU A 63 3.84 -0.59 -3.70
N ILE A 64 3.17 0.38 -3.08
CA ILE A 64 2.15 1.21 -3.73
C ILE A 64 2.74 2.60 -3.98
N LEU A 65 2.65 3.05 -5.22
CA LEU A 65 2.93 4.41 -5.64
C LEU A 65 1.61 5.16 -5.78
N GLY A 66 1.36 6.12 -4.89
CA GLY A 66 0.17 6.93 -4.88
C GLY A 66 0.47 8.43 -4.94
N ARG A 67 -0.59 9.23 -5.11
CA ARG A 67 -0.49 10.69 -5.09
C ARG A 67 -1.59 11.26 -4.19
N SER A 68 -1.25 12.28 -3.42
CA SER A 68 -2.19 13.09 -2.62
C SER A 68 -1.79 14.56 -2.71
N GLY A 69 -2.75 15.45 -2.91
CA GLY A 69 -2.50 16.90 -2.95
C GLY A 69 -1.39 17.34 -3.92
N GLY A 70 -1.22 16.62 -5.04
CA GLY A 70 -0.16 16.88 -6.03
C GLY A 70 1.23 16.29 -5.70
N ARG A 71 1.39 15.67 -4.54
CA ARG A 71 2.65 15.05 -4.08
C ARG A 71 2.65 13.55 -4.31
N THR A 72 3.80 13.00 -4.67
CA THR A 72 3.99 11.55 -4.80
C THR A 72 4.31 10.93 -3.44
N ILE A 73 3.57 9.88 -3.09
CA ILE A 73 3.70 9.12 -1.85
C ILE A 73 4.02 7.67 -2.21
N MET A 74 5.07 7.12 -1.61
CA MET A 74 5.42 5.70 -1.72
C MET A 74 5.16 5.03 -0.38
N SER A 75 4.34 3.99 -0.37
CA SER A 75 3.98 3.25 0.84
C SER A 75 4.08 1.75 0.60
N CYS A 76 4.73 1.03 1.53
CA CYS A 76 4.63 -0.42 1.57
C CYS A 76 3.40 -0.82 2.38
N ALA A 77 2.46 -1.52 1.75
CA ALA A 77 1.33 -2.14 2.43
C ALA A 77 1.65 -3.62 2.65
N VAL A 78 1.66 -4.04 3.92
CA VAL A 78 1.75 -5.45 4.31
C VAL A 78 0.33 -5.95 4.57
N GLY A 79 -0.12 -6.89 3.75
CA GLY A 79 -1.39 -7.56 3.97
C GLY A 79 -1.26 -8.48 5.17
N SER A 80 -2.08 -8.27 6.20
CA SER A 80 -2.08 -9.17 7.36
C SER A 80 -2.54 -10.56 6.89
N LYS A 81 -1.69 -11.59 7.02
CA LYS A 81 -2.12 -12.98 6.85
C LYS A 81 -3.12 -13.28 7.96
N ARG A 82 -4.42 -13.09 7.70
CA ARG A 82 -5.43 -13.83 8.47
C ARG A 82 -5.21 -15.30 8.16
N ASN A 83 -4.54 -15.97 9.07
CA ASN A 83 -4.51 -17.41 9.18
C ASN A 83 -5.99 -17.83 9.26
N ARG A 84 -6.55 -18.33 8.15
CA ARG A 84 -7.84 -19.01 8.20
C ARG A 84 -7.56 -20.36 8.87
N SER A 85 -7.75 -20.41 10.19
CA SER A 85 -8.09 -21.65 10.92
C SER A 85 -9.53 -22.01 10.64
#